data_AF-A0A9E1BF05-F1
#
_entry.id   AF-A0A9E1BF05-F1
#
_cell.length_a   1.000
_cell.length_b   1.000
_cell.length_c   1.000
_cell.angle_alpha   90.00
_cell.angle_beta   90.00
_cell.angle_gamma   90.00
#
_symmetry.space_group_name_H-M   'P 1'
#
loop_
_entity.id
_entity.type
_entity.pdbx_description
1 polymer ?
#
loop_
_entity_poly.entity_id
_entity_poly.type
_entity_poly.pdbx_seq_one_letter_code
_entity_poly.pdbx_strand_id
1 'polypeptide(L)'
;FGKNIFDAYDAISATIFFVLTSLGCAIFVGWVLKDEAKKEILQGSEKYAKLINIWFFYIKFIVPFIILVLFVSSFYDNFLK
;
A
#
# COMPACT_ATOMS: atom_id res chain seq x y z
N PHE A 1 17.42 -29.30 11.19
CA PHE A 1 16.25 -29.18 12.08
C PHE A 1 16.19 -27.77 12.63
N GLY A 2 15.17 -26.97 12.31
CA GLY A 2 15.04 -25.61 12.86
C GLY A 2 14.16 -24.63 12.08
N LYS A 3 13.82 -24.95 10.83
CA LYS A 3 12.84 -24.21 10.03
C LYS A 3 11.51 -24.96 10.08
N ASN A 4 10.49 -24.39 10.73
CA ASN A 4 9.09 -24.82 10.56
C ASN A 4 8.09 -23.82 11.12
N ILE A 5 8.41 -23.07 12.19
CA ILE A 5 7.53 -22.02 12.73
C ILE A 5 8.04 -20.62 12.38
N PHE A 6 9.34 -20.35 12.53
CA PHE A 6 9.91 -19.03 12.21
C PHE A 6 9.83 -18.71 10.71
N ASP A 7 10.10 -19.68 9.85
CA ASP A 7 9.96 -19.52 8.39
C ASP A 7 8.51 -19.25 7.97
N ALA A 8 7.56 -19.97 8.57
CA ALA A 8 6.14 -19.76 8.29
C ALA A 8 5.69 -18.37 8.76
N TYR A 9 6.19 -17.93 9.91
CA TYR A 9 5.97 -16.57 10.41
C TYR A 9 6.56 -15.51 9.48
N ASP A 10 7.80 -15.66 9.01
CA ASP A 10 8.42 -14.72 8.08
C ASP A 10 7.64 -14.63 6.76
N ALA A 11 7.18 -15.76 6.22
CA ALA A 11 6.34 -15.80 5.01
C ALA A 11 5.00 -15.09 5.21
N ILE A 12 4.30 -15.35 6.32
CA ILE A 12 3.02 -14.72 6.65
C ILE A 12 3.21 -13.22 6.90
N SER A 13 4.25 -12.84 7.63
CA SER A 13 4.53 -11.44 7.98
C SER A 13 4.82 -10.59 6.76
N ALA A 14 5.73 -11.07 5.90
CA ALA A 14 6.10 -10.35 4.68
C ALA A 14 4.97 -10.33 3.63
N THR A 15 4.19 -11.41 3.52
CA THR A 15 3.18 -11.54 2.46
C THR A 15 1.82 -10.98 2.84
N ILE A 16 1.39 -11.17 4.09
CA ILE A 16 0.04 -10.78 4.54
C ILE A 16 0.10 -9.49 5.34
N PHE A 17 0.87 -9.42 6.43
CA PHE A 17 0.83 -8.24 7.30
C PHE A 17 1.37 -6.98 6.63
N PHE A 18 2.48 -7.09 5.89
CA PHE A 18 3.06 -5.94 5.19
C PHE A 18 2.15 -5.41 4.08
N VAL A 19 1.57 -6.31 3.30
CA VAL A 19 0.65 -5.97 2.20
C VAL A 19 -0.64 -5.36 2.75
N LEU A 20 -1.26 -5.98 3.76
CA LEU A 20 -2.48 -5.44 4.37
C LEU A 20 -2.25 -4.06 4.99
N THR A 21 -1.10 -3.87 5.66
CA THR A 21 -0.73 -2.55 6.20
C THR A 21 -0.56 -1.53 5.09
N SER A 22 0.16 -1.88 4.02
CA SER A 22 0.36 -0.99 2.86
C SER A 22 -0.95 -0.64 2.17
N LEU A 23 -1.84 -1.62 2.01
CA LEU A 23 -3.17 -1.41 1.45
C LEU A 23 -4.01 -0.51 2.35
N GLY A 24 -3.97 -0.74 3.66
CA GLY A 24 -4.63 0.09 4.67
C GLY A 24 -4.15 1.54 4.62
N CYS A 25 -2.83 1.76 4.52
CA CYS A 25 -2.25 3.10 4.36
C CYS A 25 -2.72 3.77 3.06
N ALA A 26 -2.69 3.07 1.92
CA ALA A 26 -3.14 3.61 0.65
C ALA A 26 -4.64 3.96 0.69
N ILE A 27 -5.46 3.10 1.32
CA ILE A 27 -6.89 3.35 1.49
C ILE A 27 -7.13 4.54 2.42
N PHE A 28 -6.41 4.61 3.53
CA PHE A 28 -6.52 5.70 4.50
C PHE A 28 -6.18 7.04 3.84
N VAL A 29 -5.06 7.14 3.14
CA VAL A 29 -4.67 8.38 2.45
C VAL A 29 -5.65 8.72 1.33
N GLY A 30 -6.03 7.74 0.50
CA GLY A 30 -6.87 7.97 -0.68
C GLY A 30 -8.36 8.23 -0.39
N TRP A 31 -8.91 7.67 0.68
CA TRP A 31 -10.35 7.73 0.98
C TRP A 31 -10.71 8.28 2.36
N VAL A 32 -9.82 8.29 3.34
CA VAL A 32 -10.10 8.90 4.65
C VAL A 32 -9.56 10.33 4.70
N LEU A 33 -8.27 10.50 4.44
CA LEU A 33 -7.58 11.79 4.57
C LEU A 33 -7.91 12.76 3.42
N LYS A 34 -8.12 12.25 2.20
CA LYS A 34 -8.62 13.01 1.03
C LYS A 34 -7.94 14.36 0.81
N ASP A 35 -8.65 15.45 1.10
CA ASP A 35 -8.20 16.82 0.87
C ASP A 35 -7.21 17.31 1.92
N GLU A 36 -7.24 16.74 3.13
CA GLU A 36 -6.25 17.05 4.17
C GLU A 36 -4.85 16.56 3.77
N ALA A 37 -4.75 15.36 3.19
CA ALA A 37 -3.49 14.83 2.67
C ALA A 37 -2.85 15.80 1.66
N LYS A 38 -3.66 16.30 0.73
CA LYS A 38 -3.20 17.25 -0.29
C LYS A 38 -2.79 18.59 0.33
N LYS A 39 -3.54 19.09 1.32
CA LYS A 39 -3.23 20.34 2.03
C LYS A 39 -1.94 20.23 2.84
N GLU A 40 -1.71 19.12 3.54
CA GLU A 40 -0.48 18.87 4.28
C GLU A 40 0.74 18.88 3.36
N ILE A 41 0.66 18.18 2.21
CA ILE A 41 1.77 18.15 1.24
C ILE A 41 1.98 19.52 0.59
N LEU A 42 0.90 20.28 0.34
CA LEU A 42 1.02 21.60 -0.28
C LEU A 42 1.69 22.63 0.64
N GLN A 43 1.49 22.56 1.96
CA GLN A 43 2.10 23.44 2.98
C GLN A 43 2.30 24.92 2.54
N GLY A 44 1.29 25.50 1.89
CA GLY A 44 1.30 26.90 1.41
C GLY A 44 1.95 27.17 0.04
N SER A 45 2.46 26.15 -0.66
CA SER A 45 3.02 26.26 -2.01
C SER A 45 2.00 25.82 -3.08
N GLU A 46 1.14 26.75 -3.50
CA GLU A 46 0.11 26.48 -4.53
C GLU A 46 0.68 26.14 -5.93
N LYS A 47 1.97 26.41 -6.14
CA LYS A 47 2.66 26.19 -7.42
C LYS A 47 2.61 24.72 -7.88
N TYR A 48 2.48 23.77 -6.96
CA TYR A 48 2.51 22.33 -7.26
C TYR A 48 1.16 21.61 -7.09
N ALA A 49 0.05 22.37 -6.96
CA ALA A 49 -1.27 21.79 -6.72
C ALA A 49 -1.70 20.75 -7.76
N LYS A 50 -1.36 20.97 -9.04
CA LYS A 50 -1.64 20.01 -10.12
C LYS A 50 -0.85 18.70 -9.98
N LEU A 51 0.43 18.77 -9.60
CA LEU A 51 1.26 17.58 -9.38
C LEU A 51 0.74 16.76 -8.19
N ILE A 52 0.32 17.45 -7.12
CA ILE A 52 -0.20 16.79 -5.92
C ILE A 52 -1.55 16.12 -6.21
N ASN A 53 -2.41 16.72 -7.04
CA ASN A 53 -3.64 16.05 -7.47
C ASN A 53 -3.37 14.78 -8.29
N ILE A 54 -2.36 14.79 -9.19
CA ILE A 54 -1.96 13.61 -9.96
C ILE A 54 -1.38 12.53 -9.02
N TRP A 55 -0.49 12.93 -8.11
CA TRP A 55 0.05 12.04 -7.08
C TRP A 55 -1.06 11.44 -6.21
N PHE A 56 -2.03 12.24 -5.81
CA PHE A 56 -3.15 11.78 -5.00
C PHE A 56 -4.02 10.77 -5.77
N PHE A 57 -4.28 11.01 -7.06
CA PHE A 57 -4.97 10.05 -7.92
C PHE A 57 -4.18 8.73 -8.04
N TYR A 58 -2.85 8.82 -8.20
CA TYR A 58 -1.96 7.67 -8.23
C TYR A 58 -2.04 6.85 -6.93
N ILE A 59 -1.96 7.51 -5.77
CA ILE A 59 -2.11 6.85 -4.45
C ILE A 59 -3.51 6.26 -4.27
N LYS A 60 -4.55 6.93 -4.76
CA LYS A 60 -5.93 6.47 -4.56
C LYS A 60 -6.30 5.26 -5.42
N PHE A 61 -5.79 5.17 -6.65
CA PHE A 61 -6.25 4.13 -7.59
C PHE A 61 -5.15 3.17 -8.03
N ILE A 62 -3.95 3.67 -8.33
CA ILE A 62 -2.88 2.83 -8.88
C ILE A 62 -2.18 2.04 -7.77
N VAL A 63 -1.86 2.69 -6.65
CA VAL A 63 -1.15 2.03 -5.54
C VAL A 63 -1.96 0.86 -4.95
N PRO A 64 -3.25 1.00 -4.59
CA PRO A 64 -4.05 -0.12 -4.10
C PRO A 64 -4.13 -1.28 -5.10
N PHE A 65 -4.21 -0.96 -6.39
CA PHE A 65 -4.25 -1.97 -7.45
C PHE A 65 -2.94 -2.75 -7.54
N ILE A 66 -1.79 -2.07 -7.55
CA ILE A 66 -0.47 -2.73 -7.56
C ILE A 66 -0.30 -3.62 -6.32
N ILE A 67 -0.69 -3.13 -5.14
CA ILE A 67 -0.62 -3.89 -3.88
C ILE A 67 -1.49 -5.15 -3.97
N LEU A 68 -2.69 -5.06 -4.53
CA LEU A 68 -3.57 -6.23 -4.74
C LEU A 68 -2.94 -7.26 -5.69
N VAL A 69 -2.33 -6.82 -6.79
CA VAL A 69 -1.66 -7.73 -7.74
C VAL A 69 -0.49 -8.44 -7.06
N LEU A 70 0.34 -7.70 -6.31
CA LEU A 70 1.45 -8.27 -5.55
C LEU A 70 0.95 -9.27 -4.51
N PHE A 71 -0.15 -8.94 -3.81
CA PHE A 71 -0.76 -9.85 -2.85
C PHE A 71 -1.19 -11.16 -3.51
N VAL A 72 -1.93 -11.10 -4.62
CA VAL A 72 -2.40 -12.29 -5.33
C VAL A 72 -1.23 -13.12 -5.86
N SER A 73 -0.22 -12.48 -6.44
CA SER A 73 0.98 -13.16 -6.94
C SER A 73 1.72 -13.88 -5.81
N SER A 74 2.01 -13.18 -4.72
CA SER A 74 2.72 -13.77 -3.59
C SER A 74 1.88 -14.82 -2.87
N PHE A 75 0.57 -14.65 -2.78
CA PHE A 75 -0.34 -15.64 -2.22
C PHE A 75 -0.36 -16.91 -3.07
N TYR A 76 -0.42 -16.78 -4.40
CA TYR A 76 -0.37 -17.92 -5.31
C TYR A 76 0.94 -18.70 -5.17
N ASP A 77 2.08 -18.02 -5.17
CA ASP A 77 3.39 -18.69 -5.10
C ASP A 77 3.68 -19.32 -3.72
N ASN A 78 3.18 -18.75 -2.62
CA ASN A 78 3.45 -19.27 -1.27
C ASN A 78 2.44 -20.32 -0.78
N PHE A 79 1.20 -20.30 -1.28
CA PHE A 79 0.12 -21.16 -0.76
C PHE A 79 -0.45 -22.15 -1.79
N LEU A 80 -0.40 -21.86 -3.09
CA LEU A 80 -1.03 -22.71 -4.12
C LEU A 80 -0.04 -23.53 -4.95
N LYS A 81 1.23 -23.12 -4.98
CA LYS A 81 2.31 -23.77 -5.75
C LYS A 81 3.27 -24.50 -4.83
#